data_AF-A0A345HVP3-F1
#
_entry.id   AF-A0A345HVP3-F1
#
_cell.length_a   1.000
_cell.length_b   1.000
_cell.length_c   1.000
_cell.angle_alpha   90.00
_cell.angle_beta   90.00
_cell.angle_gamma   90.00
#
_symmetry.space_group_name_H-M   'P 1'
#
loop_
_entity.id
_entity.type
_entity.pdbx_description
1 polymer ?
#
loop_
_entity_poly.entity_id
_entity_poly.type
_entity_poly.pdbx_seq_one_letter_code
_entity_poly.pdbx_strand_id
1 'polypeptide(L)'
;MAADEESTPGTPRPAPLAPLPDHRNVDTPWWQELWRRHAHITTPLRERGLECDIGFGLSAYVVSVSLPDDSYLIISPPQEPSSDRPPGDPEGWIVTHEHPDDQSLFEVLYDSAPSDAPAAAQRPEAHHGGSASPLVEAIDHHLTQLGLLLPHPVSSTRTPHPLPATPTRHPPEAPEVSNTANDGAPAYVHGDALRALTERINGTESHGDAAALLHQILEPTDGLLTQLGEFFEAAGEKAKEAEEDDGFDLSYDLADAAAEIRNLGEVLHVVEDRMRALTPLAPAPRTTSTQGRPPSLPPRIPSPAQPRHTR
;
A
#
# COMPACT_ATOMS: atom_id res chain seq x y z
N MET A 1 61.68 -27.63 0.99
CA MET A 1 60.58 -28.24 1.76
C MET A 1 59.52 -27.16 1.88
N ALA A 2 58.45 -27.33 1.11
CA ALA A 2 57.32 -26.43 1.02
C ALA A 2 56.40 -26.62 2.24
N ALA A 3 55.75 -25.54 2.66
CA ALA A 3 54.47 -25.61 3.35
C ALA A 3 53.64 -24.44 2.80
N ASP A 4 52.67 -24.81 1.95
CA ASP A 4 51.60 -23.98 1.44
C ASP A 4 50.80 -23.39 2.61
N GLU A 5 50.73 -22.06 2.70
CA GLU A 5 49.63 -21.40 3.38
C GLU A 5 48.54 -21.12 2.33
N GLU A 6 47.61 -22.06 2.30
CA GLU A 6 46.34 -22.04 1.59
C GLU A 6 45.58 -20.76 1.97
N SER A 7 45.75 -19.71 1.16
CA SER A 7 45.03 -18.45 1.29
C SER A 7 43.57 -18.70 0.93
N THR A 8 42.75 -18.86 1.97
CA THR A 8 41.30 -18.92 1.88
C THR A 8 40.80 -17.64 1.17
N PRO A 9 40.01 -17.74 0.08
CA PRO A 9 39.43 -16.55 -0.54
C PRO A 9 38.49 -15.90 0.47
N GLY A 10 38.80 -14.66 0.83
CA GLY A 10 38.03 -13.87 1.78
C GLY A 10 36.57 -13.80 1.35
N THR A 11 35.68 -14.16 2.28
CA THR A 11 34.24 -13.99 2.16
C THR A 11 33.94 -12.56 1.67
N PRO A 12 33.17 -12.38 0.59
CA PRO A 12 32.79 -11.04 0.14
C PRO A 12 32.09 -10.33 1.30
N ARG A 13 32.68 -9.22 1.73
CA ARG A 13 32.09 -8.34 2.75
C ARG A 13 30.74 -7.89 2.18
N PRO A 14 29.61 -8.04 2.89
CA PRO A 14 28.31 -7.61 2.37
C PRO A 14 28.41 -6.14 2.02
N ALA A 15 28.08 -5.81 0.77
CA ALA A 15 27.97 -4.42 0.36
C ALA A 15 26.99 -3.71 1.31
N PRO A 16 27.28 -2.48 1.75
CA PRO A 16 26.33 -1.73 2.56
C PRO A 16 25.05 -1.53 1.73
N LEU A 17 23.94 -2.08 2.21
CA LEU A 17 22.63 -1.82 1.62
C LEU A 17 22.36 -0.31 1.70
N ALA A 18 21.78 0.25 0.64
CA ALA A 18 21.22 1.60 0.67
C ALA A 18 20.30 1.76 1.89
N PRO A 19 20.17 2.97 2.48
CA PRO A 19 19.33 3.16 3.67
C PRO A 19 17.88 2.73 3.43
N LEU A 20 17.15 2.49 4.52
CA LEU A 20 15.69 2.42 4.43
C LEU A 20 15.16 3.82 4.09
N PRO A 21 13.99 3.91 3.43
CA PRO A 21 13.42 5.20 3.07
C PRO A 21 13.17 6.05 4.33
N ASP A 22 13.31 7.37 4.21
CA ASP A 22 13.12 8.29 5.33
C ASP A 22 11.68 8.80 5.36
N HIS A 23 10.78 8.00 5.95
CA HIS A 23 9.42 8.45 6.23
C HIS A 23 8.89 7.89 7.55
N ARG A 24 7.94 8.62 8.14
CA ARG A 24 7.31 8.35 9.46
C ARG A 24 6.65 6.98 9.66
N ASN A 25 6.52 6.18 8.59
CA ASN A 25 5.88 4.86 8.64
C ASN A 25 6.90 3.71 8.73
N VAL A 26 8.20 3.96 8.54
CA VAL A 26 9.22 2.89 8.52
C VAL A 26 9.27 2.06 9.81
N ASP A 27 8.97 2.69 10.95
CA ASP A 27 8.93 2.01 12.25
C ASP A 27 7.59 1.32 12.55
N THR A 28 6.59 1.44 11.66
CA THR A 28 5.27 0.85 11.90
C THR A 28 5.25 -0.65 11.57
N PRO A 29 4.57 -1.49 12.36
CA PRO A 29 4.54 -2.94 12.13
C PRO A 29 3.96 -3.35 10.76
N TRP A 30 2.95 -2.62 10.28
CA TRP A 30 2.32 -2.92 8.99
C TRP A 30 3.26 -2.61 7.82
N TRP A 31 4.03 -1.52 7.89
CA TRP A 31 4.96 -1.15 6.84
C TRP A 31 6.17 -2.09 6.83
N GLN A 32 6.66 -2.51 8.00
CA GLN A 32 7.72 -3.53 8.09
C GLN A 32 7.27 -4.87 7.51
N GLU A 33 6.01 -5.26 7.72
CA GLU A 33 5.44 -6.45 7.11
C GLU A 33 5.34 -6.30 5.59
N LEU A 34 4.88 -5.15 5.11
CA LEU A 34 4.81 -4.84 3.68
C LEU A 34 6.20 -4.86 3.03
N TRP A 35 7.19 -4.25 3.68
CA TRP A 35 8.58 -4.24 3.27
C TRP A 35 9.16 -5.66 3.22
N ARG A 36 8.87 -6.48 4.23
CA ARG A 36 9.28 -7.90 4.26
C ARG A 36 8.72 -8.69 3.08
N ARG A 37 7.49 -8.41 2.65
CA ARG A 37 6.89 -9.04 1.47
C ARG A 37 7.58 -8.61 0.18
N HIS A 38 7.97 -7.35 0.07
CA HIS A 38 8.67 -6.80 -1.10
C HIS A 38 10.21 -6.99 -1.05
N ALA A 39 10.74 -7.65 -0.01
CA ALA A 39 12.18 -7.82 0.19
C ALA A 39 12.89 -8.50 -0.98
N HIS A 40 12.19 -9.35 -1.72
CA HIS A 40 12.70 -10.02 -2.92
C HIS A 40 12.98 -9.06 -4.10
N ILE A 41 12.43 -7.84 -4.08
CA ILE A 41 12.69 -6.75 -5.02
C ILE A 41 13.57 -5.67 -4.37
N THR A 42 13.21 -5.22 -3.17
CA THR A 42 13.90 -4.08 -2.53
C THR A 42 15.31 -4.43 -2.07
N THR A 43 15.58 -5.67 -1.64
CA THR A 43 16.93 -6.08 -1.22
C THR A 43 17.94 -6.03 -2.36
N PRO A 44 17.73 -6.71 -3.52
CA PRO A 44 18.70 -6.66 -4.61
C PRO A 44 18.91 -5.25 -5.16
N LEU A 45 17.88 -4.40 -5.21
CA LEU A 45 18.04 -3.01 -5.66
C LEU A 45 18.86 -2.18 -4.67
N ARG A 46 18.64 -2.34 -3.36
CA ARG A 46 19.43 -1.67 -2.32
C ARG A 46 20.88 -2.15 -2.24
N GLU A 47 21.17 -3.40 -2.62
CA GLU A 47 22.56 -3.89 -2.77
C GLU A 47 23.34 -3.12 -3.85
N ARG A 48 22.64 -2.48 -4.80
CA ARG A 48 23.24 -1.62 -5.84
C ARG A 48 23.36 -0.16 -5.41
N GLY A 49 23.00 0.17 -4.17
CA GLY A 49 23.01 1.53 -3.65
C GLY A 49 21.79 2.36 -4.06
N LEU A 50 20.75 1.74 -4.61
CA LEU A 50 19.51 2.43 -4.98
C LEU A 50 18.59 2.57 -3.77
N GLU A 51 18.05 3.76 -3.58
CA GLU A 51 17.03 4.01 -2.56
C GLU A 51 15.68 3.50 -3.06
N CYS A 52 15.00 2.72 -2.22
CA CYS A 52 13.69 2.16 -2.55
C CYS A 52 12.67 2.58 -1.50
N ASP A 53 11.46 2.90 -1.94
CA ASP A 53 10.31 3.11 -1.07
C ASP A 53 9.11 2.29 -1.57
N ILE A 54 8.15 2.03 -0.69
CA ILE A 54 6.90 1.35 -1.02
C ILE A 54 5.75 2.29 -0.75
N GLY A 55 5.14 2.78 -1.83
CA GLY A 55 3.96 3.62 -1.82
C GLY A 55 2.71 2.85 -2.22
N PHE A 56 1.55 3.43 -1.95
CA PHE A 56 0.30 3.00 -2.57
C PHE A 56 0.08 3.85 -3.82
N GLY A 57 0.08 3.21 -4.99
CA GLY A 57 -0.20 3.85 -6.28
C GLY A 57 -1.70 3.94 -6.56
N LEU A 58 -2.09 3.92 -7.83
CA LEU A 58 -3.48 4.04 -8.26
C LEU A 58 -4.40 2.93 -7.71
N SER A 59 -3.93 1.69 -7.70
CA SER A 59 -4.75 0.54 -7.25
C SER A 59 -4.01 -0.46 -6.35
N ALA A 60 -2.68 -0.36 -6.25
CA ALA A 60 -1.85 -1.35 -5.58
C ALA A 60 -0.58 -0.73 -4.99
N TYR A 61 0.08 -1.50 -4.12
CA TYR A 61 1.40 -1.11 -3.63
C TYR A 61 2.44 -1.22 -4.73
N VAL A 62 3.23 -0.16 -4.89
CA VAL A 62 4.29 -0.04 -5.89
C VAL A 62 5.61 0.23 -5.19
N VAL A 63 6.71 -0.25 -5.77
CA VAL A 63 8.05 0.09 -5.31
C VAL A 63 8.56 1.25 -6.16
N SER A 64 8.85 2.39 -5.55
CA SER A 64 9.56 3.49 -6.19
C SER A 64 11.06 3.36 -5.94
N VAL A 65 11.87 3.66 -6.95
CA VAL A 65 13.32 3.58 -6.88
C VAL A 65 13.91 4.88 -7.39
N SER A 66 14.61 5.61 -6.52
CA SER A 66 15.27 6.87 -6.92
C SER A 66 16.58 6.57 -7.64
N LEU A 67 16.77 7.21 -8.80
CA LEU A 67 17.99 7.10 -9.59
C LEU A 67 18.91 8.31 -9.37
N PRO A 68 20.22 8.20 -9.64
CA PRO A 68 21.19 9.28 -9.40
C PRO A 68 21.01 10.52 -10.29
N ASP A 69 20.20 10.43 -11.34
CA ASP A 69 19.90 11.48 -12.31
C ASP A 69 18.56 12.18 -12.02
N ASP A 70 18.06 12.07 -10.77
CA ASP A 70 16.78 12.63 -10.30
C ASP A 70 15.52 12.02 -10.95
N SER A 71 15.70 11.05 -11.84
CA SER A 71 14.60 10.21 -12.34
C SER A 71 14.26 9.09 -11.35
N TYR A 72 13.15 8.40 -11.59
CA TYR A 72 12.74 7.28 -10.74
C TYR A 72 12.18 6.12 -11.56
N LEU A 73 12.32 4.90 -11.02
CA LEU A 73 11.65 3.72 -11.53
C LEU A 73 10.41 3.43 -10.67
N ILE A 74 9.31 3.05 -11.31
CA ILE A 74 8.14 2.49 -10.62
C ILE A 74 8.04 1.01 -10.98
N ILE A 75 8.03 0.16 -9.96
CA ILE A 75 7.77 -1.28 -10.09
C ILE A 75 6.38 -1.55 -9.54
N SER A 76 5.44 -1.89 -10.42
CA SER A 76 4.03 -2.07 -10.10
C SER A 76 3.51 -3.45 -10.51
N PRO A 77 2.51 -3.99 -9.79
CA PRO A 77 1.75 -5.14 -10.27
C PRO A 77 0.82 -4.74 -11.43
N PRO A 78 0.22 -5.70 -12.14
CA PRO A 78 -0.75 -5.42 -13.19
C PRO A 78 -1.93 -4.62 -12.64
N GLN A 79 -2.30 -3.54 -13.36
CA GLN A 79 -3.39 -2.66 -12.94
C GLN A 79 -4.76 -3.23 -13.34
N GLU A 80 -4.85 -3.84 -14.53
CA GLU A 80 -6.08 -4.44 -15.05
C GLU A 80 -5.83 -5.82 -15.69
N PRO A 81 -6.47 -6.89 -15.18
CA PRO A 81 -7.20 -6.92 -13.91
C PRO A 81 -6.25 -6.69 -12.73
N SER A 82 -6.73 -6.00 -11.68
CA SER A 82 -5.94 -5.85 -10.46
C SER A 82 -5.65 -7.23 -9.85
N SER A 83 -4.44 -7.40 -9.32
CA SER A 83 -4.03 -8.68 -8.73
C SER A 83 -4.89 -9.05 -7.52
N ASP A 84 -5.48 -10.25 -7.53
CA ASP A 84 -6.13 -10.86 -6.36
C ASP A 84 -5.12 -11.39 -5.32
N ARG A 85 -3.81 -11.28 -5.61
CA ARG A 85 -2.74 -11.80 -4.75
C ARG A 85 -2.34 -10.79 -3.68
N PRO A 86 -1.77 -11.25 -2.55
CA PRO A 86 -1.30 -10.34 -1.51
C PRO A 86 -0.20 -9.38 -2.04
N PRO A 87 -0.09 -8.16 -1.48
CA PRO A 87 0.96 -7.22 -1.84
C PRO A 87 2.35 -7.85 -1.72
N GLY A 88 3.16 -7.69 -2.78
CA GLY A 88 4.50 -8.26 -2.89
C GLY A 88 4.56 -9.67 -3.48
N ASP A 89 3.45 -10.25 -3.95
CA ASP A 89 3.47 -11.53 -4.70
C ASP A 89 2.47 -11.53 -5.86
N PRO A 90 2.55 -10.59 -6.83
CA PRO A 90 1.63 -10.54 -7.95
C PRO A 90 1.93 -11.62 -8.99
N GLU A 91 1.01 -11.79 -9.94
CA GLU A 91 1.17 -12.69 -11.09
C GLU A 91 2.23 -12.21 -12.10
N GLY A 92 2.59 -10.92 -12.07
CA GLY A 92 3.59 -10.29 -12.91
C GLY A 92 4.01 -8.93 -12.38
N TRP A 93 5.02 -8.34 -13.00
CA TRP A 93 5.53 -7.01 -12.68
C TRP A 93 5.67 -6.17 -13.94
N ILE A 94 5.41 -4.87 -13.80
CA ILE A 94 5.64 -3.83 -14.79
C ILE A 94 6.64 -2.84 -14.18
N VAL A 95 7.66 -2.47 -14.94
CA VAL A 95 8.67 -1.47 -14.56
C VAL A 95 8.60 -0.32 -15.54
N THR A 96 8.33 0.88 -15.03
CA THR A 96 8.40 2.12 -15.79
C THR A 96 9.55 2.98 -15.30
N HIS A 97 10.12 3.76 -16.21
CA HIS A 97 11.09 4.81 -15.94
C HIS A 97 10.44 6.16 -16.25
N GLU A 98 10.50 7.07 -15.29
CA GLU A 98 9.83 8.36 -15.33
C GLU A 98 10.74 9.44 -14.75
N HIS A 99 10.51 10.70 -15.16
CA HIS A 99 11.20 11.87 -14.61
C HIS A 99 10.15 12.91 -14.17
N PRO A 100 10.25 13.48 -12.96
CA PRO A 100 9.24 14.39 -12.43
C PRO A 100 9.03 15.63 -13.31
N ASP A 101 10.11 16.17 -13.88
CA ASP A 101 10.05 17.37 -14.75
C ASP A 101 9.96 17.05 -16.26
N ASP A 102 10.00 15.77 -16.65
CA ASP A 102 9.98 15.37 -18.06
C ASP A 102 9.03 14.20 -18.29
N GLN A 103 7.76 14.53 -18.54
CA GLN A 103 6.73 13.56 -18.86
C GLN A 103 6.98 12.82 -20.19
N SER A 104 7.88 13.31 -21.05
CA SER A 104 8.25 12.62 -22.30
C SER A 104 9.20 11.44 -22.08
N LEU A 105 9.77 11.32 -20.88
CA LEU A 105 10.70 10.26 -20.49
C LEU A 105 10.00 8.94 -20.11
N PHE A 106 8.67 8.88 -20.13
CA PHE A 106 7.93 7.65 -19.80
C PHE A 106 8.35 6.48 -20.69
N GLU A 107 9.04 5.50 -20.11
CA GLU A 107 9.52 4.29 -20.79
C GLU A 107 9.15 3.03 -19.98
N VAL A 108 8.61 2.01 -20.66
CA VAL A 108 8.36 0.69 -20.05
C VAL A 108 9.61 -0.17 -20.24
N LEU A 109 10.33 -0.44 -19.15
CA LEU A 109 11.59 -1.19 -19.16
C LEU A 109 11.39 -2.71 -19.14
N TYR A 110 10.33 -3.14 -18.46
CA TYR A 110 10.05 -4.55 -18.22
C TYR A 110 8.56 -4.75 -17.99
N ASP A 111 7.96 -5.75 -18.64
CA ASP A 111 6.55 -6.07 -18.44
C ASP A 111 6.31 -7.59 -18.57
N SER A 112 6.19 -8.21 -17.41
CA SER A 112 5.85 -9.63 -17.24
C SER A 112 4.39 -9.86 -16.87
N ALA A 113 3.55 -8.81 -16.94
CA ALA A 113 2.14 -8.91 -16.61
C ALA A 113 1.44 -9.88 -17.57
N PRO A 114 0.60 -10.79 -17.04
CA PRO A 114 -0.24 -11.62 -17.90
C PRO A 114 -1.26 -10.73 -18.60
N SER A 115 -1.44 -10.95 -19.89
CA SER A 115 -2.42 -10.24 -20.69
C SER A 115 -3.04 -11.19 -21.70
N ASP A 116 -4.35 -11.06 -21.90
CA ASP A 116 -5.12 -11.84 -22.85
C ASP A 116 -4.85 -11.43 -24.32
N ALA A 117 -4.08 -10.37 -24.52
CA ALA A 117 -3.70 -9.92 -25.86
C ALA A 117 -2.73 -10.91 -26.52
N PRO A 118 -2.97 -11.36 -27.76
CA PRO A 118 -2.12 -12.32 -28.45
C PRO A 118 -0.68 -11.80 -28.69
N ALA A 119 -0.47 -10.48 -28.66
CA ALA A 119 0.85 -9.86 -28.72
C ALA A 119 1.59 -9.91 -27.36
N ALA A 120 0.87 -9.90 -26.24
CA ALA A 120 1.48 -9.92 -24.91
C ALA A 120 2.05 -11.30 -24.56
N ALA A 121 1.41 -12.38 -25.02
CA ALA A 121 1.93 -13.74 -24.90
C ALA A 121 3.24 -13.99 -25.70
N GLN A 122 3.60 -13.10 -26.61
CA GLN A 122 4.84 -13.17 -27.41
C GLN A 122 5.99 -12.35 -26.80
N ARG A 123 5.73 -11.59 -25.73
CA ARG A 123 6.78 -10.84 -25.04
C ARG A 123 7.72 -11.81 -24.31
N PRO A 124 9.04 -11.65 -24.44
CA PRO A 124 10.02 -12.48 -23.74
C PRO A 124 9.76 -12.51 -22.22
N GLU A 125 9.32 -11.40 -21.64
CA GLU A 125 9.18 -11.23 -20.21
C GLU A 125 7.92 -11.90 -19.64
N ALA A 126 6.92 -12.18 -20.48
CA ALA A 126 5.63 -12.72 -20.05
C ALA A 126 5.75 -14.11 -19.38
N HIS A 127 6.79 -14.88 -19.68
CA HIS A 127 7.02 -16.18 -19.06
C HIS A 127 7.67 -16.10 -17.67
N HIS A 128 8.12 -14.92 -17.24
CA HIS A 128 8.75 -14.72 -15.95
C HIS A 128 7.74 -14.55 -14.79
N GLY A 129 6.52 -14.08 -15.09
CA GLY A 129 5.49 -13.79 -14.09
C GLY A 129 6.02 -12.92 -12.92
N GLY A 130 5.55 -13.19 -11.70
CA GLY A 130 5.93 -12.45 -10.48
C GLY A 130 7.39 -12.61 -10.00
N SER A 131 8.26 -13.26 -10.77
CA SER A 131 9.66 -13.48 -10.38
C SER A 131 10.48 -12.19 -10.42
N ALA A 132 11.11 -11.82 -9.30
CA ALA A 132 11.94 -10.61 -9.21
C ALA A 132 13.30 -10.72 -9.90
N SER A 133 13.90 -11.90 -10.02
CA SER A 133 15.25 -12.05 -10.62
C SER A 133 15.39 -11.47 -12.04
N PRO A 134 14.53 -11.82 -13.02
CA PRO A 134 14.61 -11.27 -14.36
C PRO A 134 14.26 -9.77 -14.43
N LEU A 135 13.39 -9.31 -13.52
CA LEU A 135 13.08 -7.89 -13.37
C LEU A 135 14.30 -7.09 -12.91
N VAL A 136 15.02 -7.58 -11.90
CA VAL A 136 16.25 -6.94 -11.42
C VAL A 136 17.33 -6.94 -12.51
N GLU A 137 17.44 -8.02 -13.29
CA GLU A 137 18.38 -8.09 -14.42
C GLU A 137 18.05 -7.07 -15.53
N ALA A 138 16.76 -6.87 -15.83
CA ALA A 138 16.33 -5.85 -16.79
C ALA A 138 16.66 -4.43 -16.29
N ILE A 139 16.45 -4.15 -15.00
CA ILE A 139 16.83 -2.88 -14.37
C ILE A 139 18.34 -2.67 -14.46
N ASP A 140 19.15 -3.69 -14.17
CA ASP A 140 20.61 -3.60 -14.27
C ASP A 140 21.09 -3.28 -15.68
N HIS A 141 20.49 -3.93 -16.67
CA HIS A 141 20.83 -3.68 -18.06
C HIS A 141 20.50 -2.24 -18.45
N HIS A 142 19.33 -1.72 -18.05
CA HIS A 142 18.94 -0.33 -18.29
C HIS A 142 19.87 0.67 -17.59
N LEU A 143 20.16 0.47 -16.30
CA LEU A 143 21.06 1.35 -15.56
C LEU A 143 22.50 1.29 -16.11
N THR A 144 22.93 0.17 -16.68
CA THR A 144 24.20 0.05 -17.41
C THR A 144 24.17 0.88 -18.70
N GLN A 145 23.07 0.84 -19.45
CA GLN A 145 22.90 1.63 -20.68
C GLN A 145 22.92 3.13 -20.41
N LEU A 146 22.30 3.56 -19.31
CA LEU A 146 22.33 4.96 -18.86
C LEU A 146 23.67 5.36 -18.22
N GLY A 147 24.55 4.40 -17.93
CA GLY A 147 25.82 4.64 -17.25
C GLY A 147 25.66 5.04 -15.77
N LEU A 148 24.50 4.73 -15.18
CA LEU A 148 24.13 5.09 -13.81
C LEU A 148 24.58 4.05 -12.77
N LEU A 149 24.90 2.82 -13.21
CA LEU A 149 25.62 1.90 -12.34
C LEU A 149 27.07 2.36 -12.21
N LEU A 150 27.45 2.73 -10.98
CA LEU A 150 28.85 2.80 -10.58
C LEU A 150 29.49 1.46 -10.96
N PRO A 151 30.54 1.44 -11.81
CA PRO A 151 31.18 0.19 -12.18
C PRO A 151 31.67 -0.47 -10.89
N HIS A 152 31.15 -1.66 -10.60
CA HIS A 152 31.84 -2.58 -9.72
C HIS A 152 33.27 -2.64 -10.24
N PRO A 153 34.31 -2.46 -9.39
CA PRO A 153 35.67 -2.58 -9.86
C PRO A 153 35.85 -4.01 -10.36
N VAL A 154 35.72 -4.20 -11.68
CA VAL A 154 36.32 -5.31 -12.39
C VAL A 154 37.76 -5.33 -11.92
N SER A 155 38.13 -6.44 -11.30
CA SER A 155 39.43 -6.65 -10.67
C SER A 155 40.51 -6.13 -11.59
N SER A 156 41.04 -4.94 -11.29
CA SER A 156 42.06 -4.32 -12.09
C SER A 156 43.28 -5.22 -11.99
N THR A 157 43.63 -5.81 -13.11
CA THR A 157 44.86 -6.56 -13.34
C THR A 157 46.01 -5.78 -12.71
N ARG A 158 46.52 -6.35 -11.62
CA ARG A 158 47.73 -5.95 -10.92
C ARG A 158 48.87 -5.79 -11.93
N THR A 159 49.35 -4.57 -12.09
CA THR A 159 50.73 -4.34 -12.54
C THR A 159 51.41 -3.47 -11.48
N PRO A 160 52.49 -3.94 -10.84
CA PRO A 160 53.14 -3.23 -9.77
C PRO A 160 54.17 -2.25 -10.33
N HIS A 161 54.20 -1.01 -9.84
CA HIS A 161 55.48 -0.33 -9.62
C HIS A 161 55.37 0.74 -8.50
N PRO A 162 56.46 0.97 -7.75
CA PRO A 162 56.43 1.47 -6.37
C PRO A 162 56.76 2.97 -6.23
N LEU A 163 56.13 3.62 -5.22
CA LEU A 163 56.58 4.62 -4.21
C LEU A 163 57.57 5.77 -4.60
N PRO A 164 57.73 6.88 -3.81
CA PRO A 164 57.27 7.13 -2.43
C PRO A 164 56.68 8.55 -2.09
N ALA A 165 55.95 8.57 -0.98
CA ALA A 165 55.85 9.55 0.13
C ALA A 165 56.16 11.06 -0.07
N THR A 166 55.28 11.93 0.44
CA THR A 166 55.45 12.57 1.78
C THR A 166 54.18 13.33 2.25
N PRO A 167 54.02 13.55 3.57
CA PRO A 167 52.77 13.98 4.21
C PRO A 167 52.75 15.49 4.54
N THR A 168 51.55 16.06 4.65
CA THR A 168 51.37 17.33 5.38
C THR A 168 50.18 17.22 6.33
N ARG A 169 50.46 17.55 7.60
CA ARG A 169 49.59 17.57 8.78
C ARG A 169 48.73 18.84 8.84
N HIS A 170 47.41 18.67 9.09
CA HIS A 170 46.55 19.30 10.13
C HIS A 170 46.42 20.86 10.26
N PRO A 171 45.44 21.44 11.04
CA PRO A 171 44.23 20.92 11.71
C PRO A 171 43.02 21.94 11.64
N PRO A 172 42.12 22.15 12.65
CA PRO A 172 40.69 21.77 12.64
C PRO A 172 39.70 22.94 12.84
N GLU A 173 38.40 22.77 12.55
CA GLU A 173 37.33 23.43 13.34
C GLU A 173 35.94 22.83 13.05
N ALA A 174 35.31 22.35 14.11
CA ALA A 174 33.88 22.02 14.28
C ALA A 174 33.13 23.33 14.66
N PRO A 175 31.79 23.40 14.91
CA PRO A 175 30.87 22.31 15.22
C PRO A 175 29.45 22.39 14.61
N GLU A 176 28.75 21.29 14.85
CA GLU A 176 27.30 21.14 15.09
C GLU A 176 26.45 22.42 15.10
N VAL A 177 25.41 22.41 14.26
CA VAL A 177 24.15 23.05 14.61
C VAL A 177 23.09 21.95 14.68
N SER A 178 22.95 21.41 15.88
CA SER A 178 21.72 20.75 16.32
C SER A 178 20.59 21.77 16.28
N ASN A 179 19.64 21.62 15.36
CA ASN A 179 18.31 22.21 15.55
C ASN A 179 17.47 21.22 16.36
N THR A 180 17.66 21.29 17.68
CA THR A 180 16.67 20.85 18.65
C THR A 180 15.43 21.75 18.60
N ALA A 181 14.28 21.13 18.81
CA ALA A 181 12.95 21.69 19.07
C ALA A 181 12.10 22.03 17.82
N ASN A 182 11.41 21.01 17.30
CA ASN A 182 10.01 21.24 16.92
C ASN A 182 9.13 20.63 18.01
N ASP A 183 8.73 21.51 18.91
CA ASP A 183 7.93 21.26 20.10
C ASP A 183 6.49 20.92 19.67
N GLY A 184 6.12 19.64 19.74
CA GLY A 184 4.83 19.20 20.25
C GLY A 184 3.52 19.61 19.57
N ALA A 185 3.50 20.04 18.30
CA ALA A 185 2.26 20.15 17.53
C ALA A 185 2.04 18.87 16.71
N PRO A 186 0.87 18.20 16.77
CA PRO A 186 0.61 17.04 15.93
C PRO A 186 0.68 17.46 14.46
N ALA A 187 1.76 17.07 13.77
CA ALA A 187 2.04 17.43 12.38
C ALA A 187 0.93 16.97 11.42
N TYR A 188 0.06 16.06 11.85
CA TYR A 188 -1.03 15.50 11.07
C TYR A 188 -2.28 15.27 11.92
N VAL A 189 -2.89 16.35 12.40
CA VAL A 189 -4.10 16.34 13.24
C VAL A 189 -5.17 15.36 12.74
N HIS A 190 -5.47 15.39 11.43
CA HIS A 190 -6.49 14.52 10.82
C HIS A 190 -6.03 13.06 10.70
N GLY A 191 -4.74 12.83 10.45
CA GLY A 191 -4.16 11.48 10.41
C GLY A 191 -4.12 10.81 11.78
N ASP A 192 -3.84 11.59 12.84
CA ASP A 192 -3.87 11.10 14.22
C ASP A 192 -5.32 10.84 14.68
N ALA A 193 -6.28 11.66 14.25
CA ALA A 193 -7.69 11.42 14.51
C ALA A 193 -8.19 10.12 13.84
N LEU A 194 -7.81 9.89 12.58
CA LEU A 194 -8.07 8.64 11.86
C LEU A 194 -7.45 7.43 12.57
N ARG A 195 -6.19 7.53 13.00
CA ARG A 195 -5.51 6.47 13.74
C ARG A 195 -6.22 6.15 15.05
N ALA A 196 -6.65 7.17 15.79
CA ALA A 196 -7.42 6.99 17.01
C ALA A 196 -8.78 6.32 16.73
N LEU A 197 -9.42 6.61 15.60
CA LEU A 197 -10.66 5.94 15.18
C LEU A 197 -10.42 4.45 14.87
N THR A 198 -9.33 4.12 14.15
CA THR A 198 -8.94 2.73 13.88
C THR A 198 -8.64 1.96 15.17
N GLU A 199 -7.90 2.57 16.10
CA GLU A 199 -7.61 1.95 17.39
C GLU A 199 -8.89 1.70 18.20
N ARG A 200 -9.85 2.64 18.16
CA ARG A 200 -11.16 2.44 18.78
C ARG A 200 -11.93 1.27 18.16
N ILE A 201 -11.89 1.10 16.84
CA ILE A 201 -12.51 -0.04 16.16
C ILE A 201 -11.85 -1.35 16.64
N ASN A 202 -10.53 -1.40 16.69
CA ASN A 202 -9.78 -2.59 17.15
C ASN A 202 -10.06 -2.93 18.61
N GLY A 203 -10.32 -1.93 19.45
CA GLY A 203 -10.66 -2.08 20.85
C GLY A 203 -12.13 -2.37 21.14
N THR A 204 -13.00 -2.51 20.11
CA THR A 204 -14.43 -2.78 20.36
C THR A 204 -14.67 -4.20 20.85
N GLU A 205 -15.46 -4.33 21.92
CA GLU A 205 -15.85 -5.65 22.46
C GLU A 205 -17.11 -6.22 21.78
N SER A 206 -17.78 -5.41 20.95
CA SER A 206 -19.05 -5.74 20.31
C SER A 206 -19.09 -5.25 18.86
N HIS A 207 -19.66 -6.08 17.98
CA HIS A 207 -19.90 -5.71 16.59
C HIS A 207 -20.87 -4.53 16.45
N GLY A 208 -21.75 -4.31 17.43
CA GLY A 208 -22.63 -3.14 17.48
C GLY A 208 -21.87 -1.83 17.71
N ASP A 209 -20.83 -1.86 18.54
CA ASP A 209 -19.98 -0.69 18.80
C ASP A 209 -19.08 -0.42 17.59
N ALA A 210 -18.57 -1.46 16.93
CA ALA A 210 -17.85 -1.34 15.67
C ALA A 210 -18.74 -0.75 14.56
N ALA A 211 -20.00 -1.17 14.48
CA ALA A 211 -20.97 -0.60 13.54
C ALA A 211 -21.24 0.90 13.80
N ALA A 212 -21.30 1.33 15.07
CA ALA A 212 -21.46 2.74 15.42
C ALA A 212 -20.23 3.60 15.06
N LEU A 213 -19.02 3.01 15.07
CA LEU A 213 -17.81 3.68 14.58
C LEU A 213 -17.77 3.71 13.05
N LEU A 214 -18.18 2.64 12.37
CA LEU A 214 -18.33 2.62 10.91
C LEU A 214 -19.35 3.64 10.41
N HIS A 215 -20.45 3.84 11.16
CA HIS A 215 -21.44 4.86 10.85
C HIS A 215 -20.80 6.26 10.75
N GLN A 216 -19.86 6.62 11.62
CA GLN A 216 -19.17 7.93 11.55
C GLN A 216 -18.33 8.10 10.26
N ILE A 217 -17.95 7.01 9.62
CA ILE A 217 -17.20 7.04 8.35
C ILE A 217 -18.15 7.11 7.16
N LEU A 218 -19.22 6.31 7.21
CA LEU A 218 -20.12 6.04 6.09
C LEU A 218 -21.39 6.88 6.08
N GLU A 219 -21.65 7.70 7.11
CA GLU A 219 -22.84 8.55 7.14
C GLU A 219 -22.85 9.47 5.90
N PRO A 220 -23.95 9.47 5.12
CA PRO A 220 -23.95 10.06 3.78
C PRO A 220 -23.84 11.58 3.75
N THR A 221 -24.08 12.27 4.87
CA THR A 221 -24.18 13.74 4.95
C THR A 221 -22.96 14.36 5.65
N ASP A 222 -22.65 13.88 6.84
CA ASP A 222 -21.63 14.40 7.75
C ASP A 222 -20.51 13.36 8.01
N GLY A 223 -20.59 12.20 7.36
CA GLY A 223 -19.58 11.16 7.48
C GLY A 223 -18.24 11.58 6.89
N LEU A 224 -17.18 10.93 7.38
CA LEU A 224 -15.82 11.24 6.96
C LEU A 224 -15.61 11.15 5.44
N LEU A 225 -16.18 10.15 4.76
CA LEU A 225 -16.01 10.01 3.31
C LEU A 225 -16.65 11.19 2.56
N THR A 226 -17.83 11.64 2.99
CA THR A 226 -18.49 12.82 2.41
C THR A 226 -17.62 14.06 2.58
N GLN A 227 -17.12 14.30 3.80
CA GLN A 227 -16.26 15.44 4.10
C GLN A 227 -14.93 15.39 3.34
N LEU A 228 -14.38 14.20 3.10
CA LEU A 228 -13.16 14.03 2.31
C LEU A 228 -13.41 14.31 0.83
N GLY A 229 -14.55 13.89 0.28
CA GLY A 229 -14.95 14.24 -1.09
C GLY A 229 -15.13 15.75 -1.27
N GLU A 230 -15.79 16.43 -0.32
CA GLU A 230 -15.91 17.90 -0.32
C GLU A 230 -14.55 18.60 -0.25
N PHE A 231 -13.62 18.07 0.55
CA PHE A 231 -12.25 18.58 0.64
C PHE A 231 -11.53 18.52 -0.71
N PHE A 232 -11.59 17.40 -1.42
CA PHE A 232 -10.94 17.25 -2.72
C PHE A 232 -11.58 18.14 -3.80
N GLU A 233 -12.90 18.29 -3.80
CA GLU A 233 -13.60 19.23 -4.69
C GLU A 233 -13.15 20.67 -4.43
N ALA A 234 -13.04 21.07 -3.16
CA ALA A 234 -12.53 22.40 -2.79
C ALA A 234 -11.05 22.59 -3.18
N ALA A 235 -10.22 21.55 -3.06
CA ALA A 235 -8.83 21.58 -3.52
C ALA A 235 -8.74 21.72 -5.04
N GLY A 236 -9.62 21.04 -5.80
CA GLY A 236 -9.71 21.18 -7.25
C GLY A 236 -10.12 22.58 -7.68
N GLU A 237 -11.11 23.19 -7.01
CA GLU A 237 -11.46 24.59 -7.24
C GLU A 237 -10.30 25.53 -6.93
N LYS A 238 -9.50 25.23 -5.89
CA LYS A 238 -8.30 26.00 -5.57
C LYS A 238 -7.21 25.86 -6.63
N ALA A 239 -7.05 24.67 -7.23
CA ALA A 239 -6.10 24.43 -8.30
C ALA A 239 -6.42 25.24 -9.58
N LYS A 240 -7.71 25.39 -9.91
CA LYS A 240 -8.16 26.21 -11.06
C LYS A 240 -7.76 27.68 -10.96
N GLU A 241 -7.51 28.20 -9.76
CA GLU A 241 -7.04 29.59 -9.58
C GLU A 241 -5.64 29.84 -10.16
N ALA A 242 -4.86 28.80 -10.46
CA ALA A 242 -3.55 28.96 -11.10
C ALA A 242 -3.65 29.50 -12.53
N GLU A 243 -4.83 29.39 -13.19
CA GLU A 243 -5.05 29.77 -14.59
C GLU A 243 -4.04 29.13 -15.60
N GLU A 244 -3.38 28.04 -15.17
CA GLU A 244 -2.42 27.25 -15.94
C GLU A 244 -3.04 25.91 -16.34
N ASP A 245 -2.64 25.34 -17.49
CA ASP A 245 -3.14 24.04 -17.96
C ASP A 245 -2.96 22.94 -16.89
N ASP A 246 -1.79 22.92 -16.22
CA ASP A 246 -1.50 21.99 -15.12
C ASP A 246 -2.49 22.13 -13.94
N GLY A 247 -3.00 23.34 -13.68
CA GLY A 247 -3.99 23.60 -12.65
C GLY A 247 -5.38 23.05 -13.00
N PHE A 248 -5.72 23.00 -14.29
CA PHE A 248 -6.94 22.38 -14.78
C PHE A 248 -6.84 20.85 -14.74
N ASP A 249 -5.73 20.27 -15.17
CA ASP A 249 -5.50 18.82 -15.12
C ASP A 249 -5.56 18.32 -13.67
N LEU A 250 -4.87 18.99 -12.75
CA LEU A 250 -4.95 18.67 -11.32
C LEU A 250 -6.38 18.80 -10.77
N SER A 251 -7.16 19.78 -11.26
CA SER A 251 -8.55 19.92 -10.83
C SER A 251 -9.44 18.76 -11.29
N TYR A 252 -9.15 18.16 -12.45
CA TYR A 252 -9.86 16.98 -12.92
C TYR A 252 -9.50 15.75 -12.08
N ASP A 253 -8.22 15.55 -11.78
CA ASP A 253 -7.77 14.44 -10.92
C ASP A 253 -8.41 14.52 -9.53
N LEU A 254 -8.48 15.71 -8.93
CA LEU A 254 -9.09 15.91 -7.62
C LEU A 254 -10.62 15.74 -7.65
N ALA A 255 -11.27 16.12 -8.74
CA ALA A 255 -12.71 15.89 -8.92
C ALA A 255 -13.03 14.41 -9.12
N ASP A 256 -12.18 13.67 -9.85
CA ASP A 256 -12.32 12.23 -10.04
C ASP A 256 -12.14 11.48 -8.70
N ALA A 257 -11.10 11.83 -7.93
CA ALA A 257 -10.90 11.29 -6.58
C ALA A 257 -12.11 11.57 -5.65
N ALA A 258 -12.68 12.77 -5.70
CA ALA A 258 -13.89 13.09 -4.94
C ALA A 258 -15.09 12.21 -5.34
N ALA A 259 -15.25 11.92 -6.63
CA ALA A 259 -16.30 11.04 -7.15
C ALA A 259 -16.08 9.58 -6.71
N GLU A 260 -14.85 9.09 -6.76
CA GLU A 260 -14.49 7.75 -6.29
C GLU A 260 -14.77 7.56 -4.79
N ILE A 261 -14.43 8.56 -3.97
CA ILE A 261 -14.70 8.52 -2.52
C ILE A 261 -16.21 8.45 -2.23
N ARG A 262 -17.03 9.21 -2.97
CA ARG A 262 -18.49 9.14 -2.82
C ARG A 262 -19.03 7.79 -3.28
N ASN A 263 -18.54 7.27 -4.41
CA ASN A 263 -18.89 5.94 -4.88
C ASN A 263 -18.49 4.85 -3.88
N LEU A 264 -17.34 4.98 -3.21
CA LEU A 264 -16.95 4.06 -2.13
C LEU A 264 -17.94 4.08 -0.97
N GLY A 265 -18.42 5.25 -0.56
CA GLY A 265 -19.50 5.37 0.43
C GLY A 265 -20.77 4.63 0.01
N GLU A 266 -21.19 4.82 -1.23
CA GLU A 266 -22.33 4.11 -1.83
C GLU A 266 -22.10 2.60 -1.93
N VAL A 267 -20.89 2.11 -2.17
CA VAL A 267 -20.60 0.67 -2.16
C VAL A 267 -20.68 0.11 -0.74
N LEU A 268 -20.23 0.87 0.25
CA LEU A 268 -20.09 0.42 1.63
C LEU A 268 -21.33 0.65 2.50
N HIS A 269 -22.38 1.33 2.02
CA HIS A 269 -23.57 1.68 2.83
C HIS A 269 -24.21 0.49 3.56
N VAL A 270 -24.17 -0.72 2.99
CA VAL A 270 -24.74 -1.94 3.62
C VAL A 270 -23.82 -2.58 4.66
N VAL A 271 -22.54 -2.20 4.72
CA VAL A 271 -21.55 -2.84 5.59
C VAL A 271 -21.84 -2.56 7.05
N GLU A 272 -22.36 -1.38 7.39
CA GLU A 272 -22.79 -1.05 8.74
C GLU A 272 -23.86 -2.03 9.25
N ASP A 273 -24.92 -2.24 8.46
CA ASP A 273 -26.01 -3.14 8.81
C ASP A 273 -25.54 -4.60 8.89
N ARG A 274 -24.64 -4.99 7.99
CA ARG A 274 -24.01 -6.31 8.04
C ARG A 274 -23.16 -6.49 9.30
N MET A 275 -22.39 -5.47 9.70
CA MET A 275 -21.58 -5.50 10.92
C MET A 275 -22.47 -5.60 12.16
N ARG A 276 -23.57 -4.83 12.19
CA ARG A 276 -24.57 -4.89 13.27
C ARG A 276 -25.20 -6.29 13.40
N ALA A 277 -25.47 -6.95 12.27
CA ALA A 277 -26.02 -8.30 12.22
C ALA A 277 -25.06 -9.40 12.74
N LEU A 278 -23.76 -9.12 12.87
CA LEU A 278 -22.80 -10.04 13.49
C LEU A 278 -22.92 -10.09 15.02
N THR A 279 -23.63 -9.15 15.63
CA THR A 279 -23.92 -9.19 17.07
C THR A 279 -24.91 -10.32 17.35
N PRO A 280 -24.58 -11.32 18.18
CA PRO A 280 -25.52 -12.37 18.52
C PRO A 280 -26.76 -11.77 19.19
N LEU A 281 -27.94 -11.93 18.59
CA LEU A 281 -29.19 -11.67 19.28
C LEU A 281 -29.20 -12.57 20.53
N ALA A 282 -29.26 -11.96 21.72
CA ALA A 282 -29.41 -12.70 22.96
C ALA A 282 -30.55 -13.74 22.78
N PRO A 283 -30.36 -15.00 23.23
CA PRO A 283 -31.42 -15.98 23.12
C PRO A 283 -32.66 -15.41 23.80
N ALA A 284 -33.77 -15.41 23.07
CA ALA A 284 -35.07 -14.99 23.59
C ALA A 284 -35.27 -15.59 25.00
N PRO A 285 -35.81 -14.82 25.97
CA PRO A 285 -36.07 -15.35 27.29
C PRO A 285 -36.87 -16.64 27.13
N ARG A 286 -36.25 -17.77 27.52
CA ARG A 286 -36.91 -19.07 27.52
C ARG A 286 -38.13 -18.89 28.40
N THR A 287 -39.31 -18.88 27.78
CA THR A 287 -40.57 -18.96 28.48
C THR A 287 -40.47 -20.16 29.41
N THR A 288 -40.45 -19.88 30.70
CA THR A 288 -40.48 -20.88 31.76
C THR A 288 -41.60 -21.85 31.44
N SER A 289 -41.26 -23.13 31.30
CA SER A 289 -42.23 -24.20 31.13
C SER A 289 -43.30 -24.10 32.20
N THR A 290 -44.51 -23.69 31.81
CA THR A 290 -45.70 -23.86 32.64
C THR A 290 -45.98 -25.35 32.76
N GLN A 291 -45.56 -25.85 33.91
CA GLN A 291 -45.94 -27.07 34.60
C GLN A 291 -47.32 -27.60 34.17
N GLY A 292 -47.33 -28.87 33.77
CA GLY A 292 -48.48 -29.56 33.21
C GLY A 292 -49.75 -29.44 34.05
N ARG A 293 -50.84 -29.10 33.35
CA ARG A 293 -52.22 -29.26 33.81
C ARG A 293 -52.86 -30.38 32.98
N PRO A 294 -53.49 -31.39 33.58
CA PRO A 294 -54.05 -32.52 32.84
C PRO A 294 -55.27 -32.10 31.99
N PRO A 295 -55.59 -32.84 30.92
CA PRO A 295 -56.65 -32.47 29.97
C PRO A 295 -58.04 -32.61 30.59
N SER A 296 -58.78 -31.50 30.62
CA SER A 296 -60.21 -31.50 30.94
C SER A 296 -61.02 -31.98 29.73
N LEU A 297 -61.86 -32.98 29.97
CA LEU A 297 -62.82 -33.60 29.03
C LEU A 297 -63.76 -32.56 28.34
N PRO A 298 -64.28 -32.86 27.14
CA PRO A 298 -65.19 -31.98 26.42
C PRO A 298 -66.61 -32.04 27.00
N PRO A 299 -67.34 -30.93 27.12
CA PRO A 299 -68.78 -30.97 27.34
C PRO A 299 -69.54 -31.21 26.02
N ARG A 300 -70.43 -32.19 26.08
CA ARG A 300 -71.37 -32.60 25.01
C ARG A 300 -72.51 -31.58 24.87
N ILE A 301 -72.90 -31.39 23.61
CA ILE A 301 -73.89 -30.48 23.00
C ILE A 301 -75.31 -30.66 23.56
N PRO A 302 -76.19 -29.64 23.44
CA PRO A 302 -77.35 -29.83 22.55
C PRO A 302 -77.69 -28.61 21.67
N SER A 303 -77.93 -28.86 20.37
CA SER A 303 -78.71 -28.02 19.44
C SER A 303 -80.22 -28.33 19.61
N PRO A 304 -81.20 -27.78 18.84
CA PRO A 304 -81.20 -26.66 17.85
C PRO A 304 -82.43 -25.70 18.00
N ALA A 305 -82.50 -24.63 17.20
CA ALA A 305 -83.75 -24.16 16.56
C ALA A 305 -83.48 -23.18 15.40
N GLN A 306 -84.21 -23.37 14.30
CA GLN A 306 -84.09 -22.75 12.98
C GLN A 306 -84.58 -21.29 12.91
N PRO A 307 -84.11 -20.48 11.94
CA PRO A 307 -84.74 -19.21 11.58
C PRO A 307 -85.91 -19.42 10.61
N ARG A 308 -87.09 -18.88 10.94
CA ARG A 308 -88.23 -18.76 10.03
C ARG A 308 -88.18 -17.42 9.32
N HIS A 309 -88.18 -17.48 7.99
CA HIS A 309 -88.52 -16.35 7.12
C HIS A 309 -90.00 -16.01 7.26
N THR A 310 -90.32 -14.71 7.25
CA THR A 310 -91.60 -14.20 6.76
C THR A 310 -91.35 -13.27 5.57
N ARG A 311 -92.27 -13.42 4.62
CA ARG A 311 -92.45 -12.71 3.36
C ARG A 311 -92.94 -11.28 3.57
#